data_AF-A0A660QSR9-F1
#
_entry.id   AF-A0A660QSR9-F1
#
_cell.length_a   1.000
_cell.length_b   1.000
_cell.length_c   1.000
_cell.angle_alpha   90.00
_cell.angle_beta   90.00
_cell.angle_gamma   90.00
#
_symmetry.space_group_name_H-M   'P 1'
#
loop_
_entity.id
_entity.type
_entity.pdbx_description
1 polymer ?
#
loop_
_entity_poly.entity_id
_entity_poly.type
_entity_poly.pdbx_seq_one_letter_code
_entity_poly.pdbx_strand_id
1 'polypeptide(L)'
;MLMKIFNKGQVVIPAAIRKVMELHAGDMVDVNVDTKRACIELRKAEMNTDRVAGSLASFAKGKEFPSRKQMHEALAKGMSHEA
;
A
#
# COMPACT_ATOMS: atom_id res chain seq x y z
N MET A 1 3.61 25.16 15.01
CA MET A 1 2.36 25.65 14.39
C MET A 1 1.21 24.95 15.10
N LEU A 2 0.22 25.70 15.60
CA LEU A 2 -0.91 25.12 16.35
C LEU A 2 -2.12 25.02 15.42
N MET A 3 -2.75 23.86 15.37
CA MET A 3 -3.94 23.61 14.55
C MET A 3 -5.08 23.12 15.43
N LYS A 4 -6.30 23.53 15.11
CA LYS A 4 -7.51 23.04 15.77
C LYS A 4 -7.89 21.66 15.21
N ILE A 5 -8.32 20.77 16.09
CA ILE A 5 -9.00 19.54 15.70
C ILE A 5 -10.46 19.89 15.36
N PHE A 6 -10.86 19.61 14.12
CA PHE A 6 -12.22 19.76 13.64
C PHE A 6 -13.06 18.53 13.98
N ASN A 7 -14.35 18.57 13.60
CA ASN A 7 -15.26 17.46 13.81
C ASN A 7 -14.68 16.14 13.25
N LYS A 8 -14.99 15.03 13.92
CA LYS A 8 -14.53 13.69 13.56
C LYS A 8 -13.00 13.51 13.58
N GLY A 9 -12.27 14.34 14.36
CA GLY A 9 -10.82 14.20 14.51
C GLY A 9 -10.01 14.72 13.33
N GLN A 10 -10.61 15.50 12.43
CA GLN A 10 -9.92 16.04 11.26
C GLN A 10 -8.95 17.15 11.65
N VAL A 11 -7.76 17.15 11.08
CA VAL A 11 -6.77 18.22 11.25
C VAL A 11 -6.38 18.76 9.88
N VAL A 12 -6.40 20.08 9.74
CA VAL A 12 -6.00 20.73 8.48
C VAL A 12 -4.47 20.71 8.38
N ILE A 13 -3.94 20.17 7.28
CA ILE A 13 -2.52 20.27 6.96
C ILE A 13 -2.24 21.66 6.34
N PRO A 14 -1.42 22.51 7.00
CA PRO A 14 -1.09 23.84 6.51
C PRO A 14 -0.52 23.84 5.10
N ALA A 15 -0.79 24.90 4.32
CA ALA A 15 -0.36 25.02 2.93
C ALA A 15 1.17 24.88 2.76
N ALA A 16 1.96 25.39 3.71
CA ALA A 16 3.42 25.25 3.69
C ALA A 16 3.86 23.77 3.75
N ILE A 17 3.24 22.98 4.64
CA ILE A 17 3.55 21.54 4.77
C ILE A 17 3.09 20.79 3.53
N ARG A 18 1.89 21.08 3.01
CA ARG A 18 1.39 20.46 1.78
C ARG A 18 2.32 20.70 0.57
N LYS A 19 2.89 21.89 0.44
CA LYS A 19 3.86 22.19 -0.64
C LYS A 19 5.15 21.40 -0.49
N VAL A 20 5.70 21.34 0.74
CA VAL A 20 6.96 20.62 1.01
C VAL A 20 6.80 19.11 0.81
N MET A 21 5.62 18.56 1.14
CA MET A 21 5.32 17.14 1.01
C MET A 21 4.60 16.78 -0.29
N GLU A 22 4.41 17.74 -1.19
CA GLU A 22 3.69 17.57 -2.48
C GLU A 22 2.33 16.87 -2.33
N LEU A 23 1.56 17.26 -1.30
CA LEU A 23 0.25 16.70 -0.99
C LEU A 23 -0.86 17.46 -1.72
N HIS A 24 -1.66 16.72 -2.48
CA HIS A 24 -2.82 17.23 -3.21
C HIS A 24 -4.12 16.72 -2.58
N ALA A 25 -5.24 17.39 -2.87
CA ALA A 25 -6.54 16.92 -2.42
C ALA A 25 -6.88 15.59 -3.10
N GLY A 26 -7.22 14.57 -2.31
CA GLY A 26 -7.47 13.22 -2.80
C GLY A 26 -6.27 12.27 -2.68
N ASP A 27 -5.09 12.77 -2.33
CA ASP A 27 -3.93 11.91 -2.07
C ASP A 27 -4.18 10.98 -0.88
N MET A 28 -3.76 9.72 -1.03
CA MET A 28 -3.71 8.76 0.06
C MET A 28 -2.44 8.96 0.88
N VAL A 29 -2.59 8.93 2.20
CA VAL A 29 -1.49 9.09 3.15
C VAL A 29 -1.52 7.98 4.18
N ASP A 30 -0.36 7.38 4.42
CA ASP A 30 -0.15 6.45 5.52
C ASP A 30 0.03 7.25 6.81
N VAL A 31 -0.70 6.83 7.84
CA VAL A 31 -0.71 7.49 9.15
C VAL A 31 -0.17 6.51 10.19
N ASN A 32 0.97 6.85 10.80
CA ASN A 32 1.56 6.05 11.87
C ASN A 32 1.61 6.85 13.18
N VAL A 33 1.36 6.18 14.30
CA VAL A 33 1.46 6.80 15.63
C VAL A 33 2.79 6.42 16.24
N ASP A 34 3.65 7.41 16.47
CA ASP A 34 4.86 7.23 17.26
C ASP A 34 4.58 7.63 18.71
N THR A 35 4.38 6.62 19.55
CA THR A 35 4.11 6.79 20.98
C THR A 35 5.34 7.25 21.77
N LYS A 36 6.57 7.01 21.27
CA LYS A 36 7.80 7.44 21.94
C LYS A 36 8.01 8.94 21.77
N ARG A 37 7.70 9.46 20.58
CA ARG A 37 7.82 10.88 20.24
C ARG A 37 6.53 11.66 20.45
N ALA A 38 5.45 10.97 20.84
CA ALA A 38 4.10 11.52 20.99
C ALA A 38 3.65 12.30 19.74
N CYS A 39 3.87 11.73 18.55
CA CYS A 39 3.53 12.37 17.28
C CYS A 39 2.86 11.41 16.31
N ILE A 40 2.25 12.00 15.27
CA ILE A 40 1.71 11.28 14.12
C ILE A 40 2.67 11.52 12.95
N GLU A 41 3.15 10.45 12.35
CA GLU A 41 3.92 10.49 11.11
C GLU A 41 2.98 10.30 9.93
N LEU A 42 3.05 11.23 8.97
CA LEU A 42 2.34 11.14 7.70
C LEU A 42 3.34 10.80 6.59
N ARG A 43 3.04 9.79 5.79
CA ARG A 43 3.82 9.42 4.60
C ARG A 43 2.90 9.40 3.39
N LYS A 44 3.38 9.92 2.26
CA LYS A 44 2.62 9.85 1.01
C LYS A 44 2.59 8.38 0.56
N ALA A 45 1.40 7.83 0.38
CA ALA A 45 1.26 6.46 -0.07
C ALA A 45 1.58 6.40 -1.57
N GLU A 46 2.65 5.70 -1.93
CA GLU A 46 2.91 5.36 -3.33
C GLU A 46 2.16 4.08 -3.68
N MET A 47 1.10 4.19 -4.49
CA MET A 47 0.51 3.02 -5.13
C MET A 47 1.47 2.51 -6.21
N ASN A 48 2.40 1.64 -5.81
CA ASN A 48 3.32 0.95 -6.71
C ASN A 48 2.60 -0.22 -7.43
N THR A 49 1.46 0.02 -8.07
CA THR A 49 0.73 -0.99 -8.87
C THR A 49 1.60 -1.54 -10.00
N ASP A 50 2.46 -0.71 -10.58
CA ASP A 50 3.35 -1.09 -11.68
C ASP A 50 4.42 -2.10 -11.25
N ARG A 51 4.88 -2.05 -9.98
CA ARG A 51 5.85 -3.01 -9.45
C ARG A 51 5.28 -4.41 -9.29
N VAL A 52 3.99 -4.54 -8.98
CA VAL A 52 3.33 -5.85 -8.83
C VAL A 52 3.08 -6.47 -10.21
N ALA A 53 2.62 -5.68 -11.18
CA ALA A 53 2.46 -6.15 -12.55
C ALA A 53 3.82 -6.58 -13.16
N GLY A 54 4.87 -5.78 -12.95
CA GLY A 54 6.22 -6.08 -13.41
C GLY A 54 6.87 -7.29 -12.74
N SER A 55 6.61 -7.52 -11.44
CA SER A 55 7.16 -8.67 -10.71
C SER A 55 6.52 -9.99 -11.14
N LEU A 56 5.20 -10.01 -11.39
CA LEU A 56 4.49 -11.16 -11.94
C LEU A 56 4.93 -11.46 -13.37
N ALA A 57 5.07 -10.43 -14.21
CA ALA A 57 5.58 -10.57 -15.57
C ALA A 57 7.03 -11.08 -15.59
N SER A 58 7.87 -10.61 -14.67
CA SER A 58 9.26 -11.08 -14.51
C SER A 58 9.33 -12.52 -13.98
N PHE A 59 8.45 -12.89 -13.05
CA PHE A 59 8.36 -14.26 -12.53
C PHE A 59 7.90 -15.26 -13.60
N ALA A 60 7.04 -14.84 -14.52
CA ALA A 60 6.58 -15.62 -15.65
C ALA A 60 7.62 -15.70 -16.78
N LYS A 61 8.62 -14.80 -16.81
CA LYS A 61 9.62 -14.74 -17.86
C LYS A 61 10.53 -15.98 -17.79
N GLY A 62 10.45 -16.84 -18.81
CA GLY A 62 11.24 -18.08 -18.90
C GLY A 62 10.58 -19.30 -18.25
N LYS A 63 9.32 -19.19 -17.79
CA LYS A 63 8.54 -20.36 -17.37
C LYS A 63 7.58 -20.75 -18.50
N GLU A 64 7.59 -22.01 -18.88
CA GLU A 64 6.56 -22.54 -19.77
C GLU A 64 5.20 -22.51 -19.09
N PHE A 65 4.15 -22.30 -19.89
CA PHE A 65 2.80 -22.35 -19.37
C PHE A 65 2.50 -23.75 -18.82
N PRO A 66 2.00 -23.88 -17.58
CA PRO A 66 1.82 -25.18 -16.95
C PRO A 66 0.81 -26.03 -17.71
N SER A 67 1.08 -27.33 -17.79
CA SER A 67 0.15 -28.30 -18.36
C SER A 67 -1.11 -28.46 -17.50
N ARG A 68 -2.19 -28.98 -18.10
CA ARG A 68 -3.46 -29.24 -17.41
C ARG A 68 -3.30 -30.10 -16.14
N LYS A 69 -2.40 -31.08 -16.18
CA LYS A 69 -2.10 -31.94 -15.02
C LYS A 69 -1.43 -31.17 -13.89
N GLN A 70 -0.44 -30.34 -14.20
CA GLN A 70 0.27 -29.49 -13.22
C GLN A 70 -0.66 -28.47 -12.57
N MET A 71 -1.58 -27.87 -13.34
CA MET A 71 -2.59 -26.96 -12.80
C MET A 71 -3.53 -27.68 -11.81
N HIS A 72 -3.96 -28.90 -12.13
CA HIS A 72 -4.85 -29.68 -11.27
C HIS A 72 -4.17 -30.11 -9.96
N GLU A 73 -2.90 -30.54 -10.02
CA GLU A 73 -2.10 -30.87 -8.84
C GLU A 73 -1.84 -29.64 -7.95
N ALA A 74 -1.55 -28.48 -8.55
CA ALA A 74 -1.36 -27.23 -7.80
C ALA A 74 -2.66 -26.79 -7.11
N LEU A 75 -3.79 -26.90 -7.79
CA LEU A 75 -5.11 -26.59 -7.23
C LEU A 75 -5.43 -27.51 -6.04
N ALA A 76 -5.25 -28.83 -6.21
CA ALA A 76 -5.51 -29.80 -5.16
C ALA A 76 -4.62 -29.60 -3.92
N LYS A 77 -3.36 -29.21 -4.12
CA LYS A 77 -2.44 -28.87 -3.01
C LYS A 77 -2.80 -27.57 -2.30
N GLY A 78 -3.32 -26.58 -3.01
CA GLY A 78 -3.77 -25.32 -2.41
C GLY A 78 -5.00 -25.52 -1.53
N MET A 79 -5.97 -26.30 -2.02
CA MET A 79 -7.22 -26.58 -1.29
C MET A 79 -7.02 -27.47 -0.06
N SER A 80 -5.96 -28.29 0.00
CA SER A 80 -5.67 -29.14 1.16
C SER A 80 -4.90 -28.44 2.28
N HIS A 81 -4.44 -27.20 2.07
CA HIS A 81 -3.79 -26.36 3.09
C HIS A 81 -4.74 -25.35 3.76
N GLU A 82 -6.03 -25.34 3.42
CA GLU A 82 -7.08 -24.51 4.05
C GLU A 82 -7.93 -25.27 5.09
N ALA A 83 -7.42 -26.35 5.70
CA ALA A 83 -8.11 -27.13 6.73
C ALA A 83 -7.39 -27.09 8.09
#